data_AF-A0A1I1JTU4-F1
#
_entry.id   AF-A0A1I1JTU4-F1
#
_cell.length_a   1.000
_cell.length_b   1.000
_cell.length_c   1.000
_cell.angle_alpha   90.00
_cell.angle_beta   90.00
_cell.angle_gamma   90.00
#
_symmetry.space_group_name_H-M   'P 1'
#
loop_
_entity.id
_entity.type
_entity.pdbx_description
1 polymer ?
#
loop_
_entity_poly.entity_id
_entity_poly.type
_entity_poly.pdbx_seq_one_letter_code
_entity_poly.pdbx_strand_id
1 'polypeptide(L)'
;MNEIIEKIYDSPEYKTKGKQILYKDVFICRNNNAWLVVFVIQVSDFDGKSSKYRYSVYNVNAHKVLQADTDDYQKIVSAFPALDSLDYNGGRMDFIQFQNQKKIISQVIDTLDTNGVLNSDEISVYLEYLSIMNNMTSDSVKKVYSFFKEEI
;
A
#
# COMPACT_ATOMS: atom_id res chain seq x y z
N MET A 1 0.27 16.84 6.60
CA MET A 1 0.59 15.77 5.63
C MET A 1 1.18 14.65 6.46
N ASN A 2 0.71 13.41 6.30
CA ASN A 2 1.13 12.27 7.11
C ASN A 2 2.64 12.00 6.91
N GLU A 3 3.40 11.82 8.00
CA GLU A 3 4.86 11.68 7.96
C GLU A 3 5.30 10.39 7.23
N ILE A 4 4.55 9.29 7.38
CA ILE A 4 4.77 8.04 6.65
C ILE A 4 4.63 8.27 5.15
N ILE A 5 3.56 8.96 4.74
CA ILE A 5 3.30 9.25 3.32
C ILE A 5 4.43 10.11 2.76
N GLU A 6 4.84 11.16 3.48
CA GLU A 6 5.95 12.03 3.07
C GLU A 6 7.26 11.26 2.91
N LYS A 7 7.63 10.44 3.89
CA LYS A 7 8.84 9.60 3.83
C LYS A 7 8.82 8.61 2.67
N ILE A 8 7.66 8.05 2.32
CA ILE A 8 7.51 7.16 1.16
C ILE A 8 7.72 7.93 -0.14
N TYR A 9 7.14 9.12 -0.30
CA TYR A 9 7.39 9.98 -1.46
C TYR A 9 8.85 10.46 -1.53
N ASP A 10 9.52 10.61 -0.39
CA ASP A 10 10.92 10.98 -0.31
C ASP A 10 11.91 9.83 -0.49
N SER A 11 11.42 8.60 -0.54
CA SER A 11 12.24 7.40 -0.69
C SER A 11 12.98 7.36 -2.04
N PRO A 12 14.11 6.65 -2.11
CA PRO A 12 14.82 6.41 -3.37
C PRO A 12 13.92 5.76 -4.43
N GLU A 13 12.95 4.95 -4.01
CA GLU A 13 11.98 4.30 -4.90
C GLU A 13 11.18 5.33 -5.70
N TYR A 14 10.73 6.40 -5.05
CA TYR A 14 9.97 7.50 -5.66
C TYR A 14 10.83 8.53 -6.41
N LYS A 15 12.15 8.51 -6.22
CA LYS A 15 13.11 9.43 -6.86
C LYS A 15 13.82 8.82 -8.08
N THR A 16 13.20 7.85 -8.74
CA THR A 16 13.76 7.19 -9.92
C THR A 16 13.76 8.14 -11.13
N LYS A 17 14.94 8.59 -11.57
CA LYS A 17 15.10 9.45 -12.75
C LYS A 17 14.54 8.79 -14.02
N GLY A 18 13.87 9.60 -14.86
CA GLY A 18 13.36 9.12 -16.15
C GLY A 18 12.05 8.33 -16.06
N LYS A 19 11.48 8.16 -14.87
CA LYS A 19 10.25 7.39 -14.64
C LYS A 19 9.16 8.27 -14.03
N GLN A 20 7.92 7.92 -14.31
CA GLN A 20 6.75 8.40 -13.60
C GLN A 20 6.36 7.37 -12.54
N ILE A 21 6.06 7.84 -11.34
CA ILE A 21 5.65 6.98 -10.23
C ILE A 21 4.29 7.45 -9.73
N LEU A 22 3.33 6.54 -9.73
CA LEU A 22 1.96 6.80 -9.33
C LEU A 22 1.58 5.91 -8.16
N TYR A 23 1.09 6.53 -7.09
CA TYR A 23 0.42 5.83 -6.01
C TYR A 23 -0.87 5.16 -6.51
N LYS A 24 -1.08 3.89 -6.14
CA LYS A 24 -2.29 3.14 -6.49
C LYS A 24 -3.11 2.77 -5.28
N ASP A 25 -2.50 2.11 -4.31
CA ASP A 25 -3.17 1.67 -3.08
C ASP A 25 -2.19 1.61 -1.92
N VAL A 26 -2.75 1.47 -0.72
CA VAL A 26 -1.99 1.31 0.52
C VAL A 26 -2.67 0.26 1.40
N PHE A 27 -1.84 -0.52 2.08
CA PHE A 27 -2.25 -1.60 2.97
C PHE A 27 -1.48 -1.49 4.28
N ILE A 28 -2.01 -2.12 5.32
CA ILE A 28 -1.39 -2.22 6.63
C ILE A 28 -1.33 -3.70 6.95
N CYS A 29 -0.19 -4.17 7.43
CA CYS A 29 -0.04 -5.55 7.89
C CYS A 29 0.94 -5.65 9.06
N ARG A 30 1.00 -6.84 9.66
CA ARG A 30 1.98 -7.18 10.69
C ARG A 30 3.03 -8.16 10.15
N ASN A 31 4.29 -7.89 10.44
CA ASN A 31 5.38 -8.84 10.20
C ASN A 31 6.26 -8.91 11.45
N ASN A 32 6.36 -10.10 12.08
CA ASN A 32 7.23 -10.35 13.24
C ASN A 32 7.15 -9.26 14.33
N ASN A 33 5.93 -8.89 14.74
CA ASN A 33 5.58 -7.83 15.70
C ASN A 33 5.81 -6.38 15.23
N ALA A 34 6.26 -6.15 14.00
CA ALA A 34 6.32 -4.83 13.42
C ALA A 34 5.06 -4.53 12.60
N TRP A 35 4.54 -3.31 12.76
CA TRP A 35 3.51 -2.76 11.88
C TRP A 35 4.16 -2.21 10.62
N LEU A 36 3.60 -2.58 9.48
CA LEU A 36 4.05 -2.14 8.17
C LEU A 36 2.93 -1.37 7.47
N VAL A 37 3.32 -0.30 6.76
CA VAL A 37 2.46 0.38 5.80
C VAL A 37 3.02 0.11 4.41
N VAL A 38 2.22 -0.57 3.58
CA VAL A 38 2.64 -1.12 2.29
C VAL A 38 1.92 -0.38 1.16
N PHE A 39 2.66 0.37 0.37
CA PHE A 39 2.15 1.11 -0.78
C PHE A 39 2.32 0.28 -2.05
N VAL A 40 1.27 0.19 -2.85
CA VAL A 40 1.36 -0.28 -4.24
C VAL A 40 1.62 0.93 -5.13
N ILE A 41 2.73 0.88 -5.85
CA ILE A 41 3.17 1.96 -6.74
C ILE A 41 3.26 1.43 -8.17
N GLN A 42 2.79 2.24 -9.12
CA GLN A 42 3.02 2.01 -10.54
C GLN A 42 4.25 2.81 -10.96
N VAL A 43 5.26 2.13 -11.48
CA VAL A 43 6.44 2.73 -12.09
C VAL A 43 6.32 2.60 -13.60
N SER A 44 6.25 3.71 -14.31
CA SER A 44 6.14 3.74 -15.76
C SER A 44 7.18 4.63 -16.41
N ASP A 45 7.46 4.37 -17.68
CA ASP A 45 8.13 5.35 -18.54
C ASP A 45 7.22 6.56 -18.79
N PHE A 46 7.82 7.72 -19.10
CA PHE A 46 7.07 8.94 -19.43
C PHE A 46 6.17 8.78 -20.67
N ASP A 47 6.49 7.85 -21.57
CA ASP A 47 5.66 7.53 -22.72
C ASP A 47 4.56 6.50 -22.41
N GLY A 48 4.49 6.01 -21.16
CA GLY A 48 3.47 5.08 -20.66
C GLY A 48 3.52 3.67 -21.26
N LYS A 49 4.50 3.37 -22.14
CA LYS A 49 4.55 2.10 -22.87
C LYS A 49 5.01 0.93 -22.02
N SER A 50 5.78 1.21 -20.97
CA SER A 50 6.12 0.24 -19.95
C SER A 50 5.55 0.72 -18.63
N SER A 51 4.82 -0.15 -17.95
CA SER A 51 4.40 0.08 -16.57
C SER A 51 4.53 -1.21 -15.78
N LYS A 52 5.07 -1.11 -14.57
CA LYS A 52 5.20 -2.22 -13.64
C LYS A 52 4.72 -1.78 -12.28
N TYR A 53 4.17 -2.70 -11.53
CA TYR A 53 3.75 -2.46 -10.16
C TYR A 53 4.80 -2.98 -9.18
N ARG A 54 4.99 -2.28 -8.07
CA ARG A 54 5.92 -2.65 -7.00
C ARG A 54 5.34 -2.26 -5.64
N TYR A 55 5.87 -2.88 -4.60
CA TYR A 55 5.59 -2.46 -3.22
C TYR A 55 6.65 -1.47 -2.74
N SER A 56 6.23 -0.43 -2.04
CA SER A 56 7.09 0.39 -1.17
C SER A 56 6.64 0.17 0.26
N VAL A 57 7.56 -0.18 1.16
CA VAL A 57 7.21 -0.66 2.51
C VAL A 57 7.79 0.28 3.55
N TYR A 58 6.93 0.84 4.38
CA TYR A 58 7.33 1.57 5.56
C TYR A 58 7.24 0.68 6.80
N ASN A 59 8.32 0.60 7.56
CA ASN A 59 8.31 -0.02 8.88
C ASN A 59 8.00 1.06 9.93
N VAL A 60 6.81 0.95 10.55
CA VAL A 60 6.31 1.93 11.51
C VAL A 60 7.20 1.97 12.74
N ASN A 61 7.53 0.81 13.30
CA ASN A 61 8.34 0.72 14.52
C ASN A 61 9.77 1.22 14.32
N ALA A 62 10.34 1.04 13.13
CA ALA A 62 11.67 1.55 12.77
C ALA A 62 11.65 2.96 12.17
N HIS A 63 10.47 3.56 12.01
CA HIS A 63 10.22 4.87 11.39
C HIS A 63 10.97 5.13 10.07
N LYS A 64 11.06 4.10 9.21
CA LYS A 64 11.83 4.15 7.96
C LYS A 64 11.17 3.38 6.82
N VAL A 65 11.43 3.83 5.58
CA VAL A 65 11.16 3.06 4.36
C VAL A 65 12.21 1.96 4.22
N LEU A 66 11.77 0.75 3.92
CA LEU A 66 12.64 -0.39 3.61
C LEU A 66 13.06 -0.30 2.15
N GLN A 67 14.37 -0.18 1.91
CA GLN A 67 14.90 -0.03 0.56
C GLN A 67 14.77 -1.35 -0.21
N ALA A 68 14.29 -1.25 -1.44
CA ALA A 68 14.01 -2.41 -2.30
C ALA A 68 15.21 -3.37 -2.53
N ASP A 69 16.45 -2.91 -2.38
CA ASP A 69 17.68 -3.67 -2.57
C ASP A 69 18.18 -4.37 -1.29
N THR A 70 17.46 -4.24 -0.18
CA THR A 70 17.83 -4.86 1.10
C THR A 70 17.20 -6.23 1.29
N ASP A 71 17.92 -7.13 1.98
CA ASP A 71 17.42 -8.47 2.33
C ASP A 71 16.12 -8.42 3.14
N ASP A 72 15.98 -7.43 4.02
CA ASP A 72 14.78 -7.27 4.85
C ASP A 72 13.55 -6.96 4.01
N TYR A 73 13.68 -6.06 3.04
CA TYR A 73 12.61 -5.78 2.07
C TYR A 73 12.26 -7.05 1.29
N GLN A 74 13.26 -7.75 0.75
CA GLN A 74 13.03 -8.93 -0.09
C GLN A 74 12.34 -10.05 0.68
N LYS A 75 12.74 -10.30 1.95
CA LYS A 75 12.09 -11.27 2.82
C LYS A 75 10.62 -10.94 3.05
N ILE A 76 10.31 -9.67 3.38
CA ILE A 76 8.93 -9.23 3.63
C ILE A 76 8.08 -9.35 2.36
N VAL A 77 8.56 -8.76 1.25
CA VAL A 77 7.80 -8.68 0.01
C VAL A 77 7.67 -10.04 -0.69
N SER A 78 8.58 -10.99 -0.44
CA SER A 78 8.45 -12.36 -0.98
C SER A 78 7.20 -13.11 -0.48
N ALA A 79 6.63 -12.69 0.65
CA ALA A 79 5.38 -13.24 1.16
C ALA A 79 4.14 -12.60 0.51
N PHE A 80 4.30 -11.44 -0.15
CA PHE A 80 3.18 -10.70 -0.74
C PHE A 80 2.78 -11.26 -2.11
N PRO A 81 1.52 -11.06 -2.54
CA PRO A 81 1.09 -11.44 -3.88
C PRO A 81 1.91 -10.75 -4.97
N ALA A 82 2.21 -11.49 -6.05
CA ALA A 82 2.94 -10.92 -7.18
C ALA A 82 2.10 -9.85 -7.89
N LEU A 83 2.74 -8.73 -8.26
CA LEU A 83 2.07 -7.58 -8.89
C LEU A 83 2.21 -7.55 -10.43
N ASP A 84 2.86 -8.54 -11.04
CA ASP A 84 3.16 -8.55 -12.48
C ASP A 84 1.89 -8.61 -13.36
N SER A 85 0.83 -9.23 -12.83
CA SER A 85 -0.48 -9.37 -13.50
C SER A 85 -1.53 -8.44 -12.90
N LEU A 86 -1.12 -7.40 -12.17
CA LEU A 86 -2.06 -6.49 -11.51
C LEU A 86 -2.80 -5.65 -12.56
N ASP A 87 -4.11 -5.78 -12.58
CA ASP A 87 -4.98 -5.09 -13.52
C ASP A 87 -5.98 -4.21 -12.78
N TYR A 88 -5.73 -2.91 -12.76
CA TYR A 88 -6.69 -1.94 -12.23
C TYR A 88 -7.85 -1.64 -13.21
N ASN A 89 -7.84 -2.20 -14.42
CA ASN A 89 -8.96 -2.09 -15.35
C ASN A 89 -10.06 -3.08 -14.93
N GLY A 90 -11.00 -2.60 -14.12
CA GLY A 90 -12.14 -3.42 -13.69
C GLY A 90 -12.87 -2.94 -12.44
N GLY A 91 -12.48 -1.82 -11.83
CA GLY A 91 -13.17 -1.34 -10.64
C GLY A 91 -13.00 0.16 -10.51
N ARG A 92 -13.72 0.93 -11.33
CA ARG A 92 -13.88 2.35 -11.00
C ARG A 92 -14.82 2.43 -9.82
N MET A 93 -14.26 2.54 -8.61
CA MET A 93 -14.96 3.22 -7.53
C MET A 93 -15.40 4.58 -8.07
N ASP A 94 -16.61 5.01 -7.75
CA ASP A 94 -16.98 6.38 -8.05
C ASP A 94 -16.08 7.35 -7.25
N PHE A 95 -16.05 8.61 -7.66
CA PHE A 95 -15.16 9.60 -7.05
C PHE A 95 -15.41 9.76 -5.54
N ILE A 96 -16.67 9.67 -5.09
CA ILE A 96 -17.03 9.85 -3.68
C ILE A 96 -16.53 8.66 -2.86
N GLN A 97 -16.74 7.43 -3.35
CA GLN A 97 -16.22 6.22 -2.76
C GLN A 97 -14.69 6.27 -2.64
N PHE A 98 -14.02 6.68 -3.71
CA PHE A 98 -12.56 6.82 -3.71
C PHE A 98 -12.07 7.85 -2.68
N GLN A 99 -12.70 9.03 -2.59
CA GLN A 99 -12.33 10.05 -1.60
C GLN A 99 -12.57 9.57 -0.17
N ASN A 100 -13.70 8.90 0.08
CA ASN A 100 -14.01 8.33 1.38
C ASN A 100 -12.99 7.27 1.78
N GLN A 101 -12.62 6.38 0.86
CA GLN A 101 -11.59 5.37 1.08
C GLN A 101 -10.24 5.98 1.40
N LYS A 102 -9.83 6.98 0.61
CA LYS A 102 -8.59 7.71 0.84
C LYS A 102 -8.58 8.38 2.22
N LYS A 103 -9.72 8.92 2.65
CA LYS A 103 -9.85 9.53 3.98
C LYS A 103 -9.74 8.49 5.10
N ILE A 104 -10.48 7.38 5.00
CA ILE A 104 -10.47 6.30 6.00
C ILE A 104 -9.05 5.78 6.18
N ILE A 105 -8.39 5.39 5.08
CA ILE A 105 -7.05 4.82 5.19
C ILE A 105 -6.01 5.84 5.66
N SER A 106 -6.14 7.11 5.27
CA SER A 106 -5.28 8.19 5.79
C SER A 106 -5.43 8.32 7.31
N GLN A 107 -6.65 8.27 7.84
CA GLN A 107 -6.89 8.34 9.28
C GLN A 107 -6.29 7.15 10.03
N VAL A 108 -6.42 5.93 9.48
CA VAL A 108 -5.82 4.75 10.10
C VAL A 108 -4.28 4.84 10.09
N ILE A 109 -3.68 5.31 9.00
CA ILE A 109 -2.21 5.52 8.93
C ILE A 109 -1.78 6.65 9.89
N ASP A 110 -2.53 7.75 10.00
CA ASP A 110 -2.23 8.83 10.95
C ASP A 110 -2.24 8.32 12.40
N THR A 111 -3.23 7.50 12.77
CA THR A 111 -3.30 6.86 14.08
C THR A 111 -2.13 5.91 14.30
N LEU A 112 -1.80 5.10 13.28
CA LEU A 112 -0.69 4.15 13.36
C LEU A 112 0.66 4.85 13.51
N ASP A 113 0.87 5.96 12.80
CA ASP A 113 2.08 6.78 12.90
C ASP A 113 2.21 7.41 14.29
N THR A 114 1.10 7.92 14.84
CA THR A 114 1.08 8.58 16.15
C THR A 114 1.29 7.60 17.30
N ASN A 115 0.64 6.43 17.25
CA ASN A 115 0.60 5.50 18.37
C ASN A 115 1.59 4.34 18.23
N GLY A 116 2.13 4.11 17.04
CA GLY A 116 2.96 2.94 16.71
C GLY A 116 2.19 1.62 16.65
N VAL A 117 0.88 1.63 16.97
CA VAL A 117 -0.01 0.46 16.98
C VAL A 117 -1.45 0.86 16.67
N LEU A 118 -2.24 -0.08 16.13
CA LEU A 118 -3.70 0.03 16.02
C LEU A 118 -4.39 -0.70 17.18
N ASN A 119 -5.48 -0.13 17.70
CA ASN A 119 -6.42 -0.80 18.60
C ASN A 119 -7.53 -1.53 17.80
N SER A 120 -8.42 -2.21 18.51
CA SER A 120 -9.50 -3.00 17.91
C SER A 120 -10.46 -2.20 17.02
N ASP A 121 -10.73 -0.95 17.38
CA ASP A 121 -11.64 -0.08 16.61
C ASP A 121 -10.98 0.33 15.30
N GLU A 122 -9.70 0.72 15.31
CA GLU A 122 -8.99 1.07 14.08
C GLU A 122 -8.75 -0.15 13.17
N ILE A 123 -8.51 -1.33 13.74
CA ILE A 123 -8.45 -2.58 12.96
C ILE A 123 -9.80 -2.85 12.29
N SER A 124 -10.90 -2.63 13.00
CA SER A 124 -12.26 -2.81 12.44
C SER A 124 -12.51 -1.85 11.27
N VAL A 125 -12.12 -0.58 11.42
CA VAL A 125 -12.19 0.43 10.35
C VAL A 125 -11.31 0.05 9.16
N TYR A 126 -10.11 -0.48 9.39
CA TYR A 126 -9.24 -0.98 8.33
C TYR A 126 -9.83 -2.18 7.59
N LEU A 127 -10.44 -3.13 8.32
CA LEU A 127 -11.12 -4.28 7.72
C LEU A 127 -12.35 -3.87 6.91
N GLU A 128 -13.04 -2.79 7.31
CA GLU A 128 -14.11 -2.18 6.52
C GLU A 128 -13.57 -1.59 5.21
N TYR A 129 -12.45 -0.85 5.27
CA TYR A 129 -11.71 -0.39 4.09
C TYR A 129 -11.41 -1.54 3.12
N LEU A 130 -10.87 -2.66 3.63
CA LEU A 130 -10.56 -3.82 2.80
C LEU A 130 -11.79 -4.49 2.20
N SER A 131 -12.94 -4.45 2.89
CA SER A 131 -14.16 -5.14 2.44
C SER A 131 -14.81 -4.48 1.22
N ILE A 132 -14.38 -3.29 0.81
CA ILE A 132 -14.85 -2.63 -0.41
C ILE A 132 -14.33 -3.33 -1.69
N MET A 133 -13.30 -4.17 -1.57
CA MET A 133 -12.86 -5.09 -2.63
C MET A 133 -14.00 -5.98 -3.18
N ASN A 134 -15.05 -6.22 -2.40
CA ASN A 134 -16.20 -7.04 -2.80
C ASN A 134 -16.91 -6.51 -4.05
N ASN A 135 -16.77 -5.22 -4.34
CA ASN A 135 -17.36 -4.58 -5.51
C ASN A 135 -16.39 -4.47 -6.70
N MET A 136 -15.13 -4.92 -6.56
CA MET A 136 -14.15 -4.90 -7.64
C MET A 136 -14.36 -6.09 -8.59
N THR A 137 -14.11 -5.92 -9.89
CA THR A 137 -14.17 -7.06 -10.84
C THR A 137 -12.80 -7.68 -11.11
N SER A 138 -11.70 -6.96 -10.87
CA SER A 138 -10.34 -7.48 -11.12
C SER A 138 -9.91 -8.51 -10.09
N ASP A 139 -9.76 -9.77 -10.53
CA ASP A 139 -9.32 -10.87 -9.67
C ASP A 139 -7.88 -10.71 -9.17
N SER A 140 -7.02 -10.03 -9.93
CA SER A 140 -5.64 -9.74 -9.52
C SER A 140 -5.60 -8.76 -8.33
N VAL A 141 -6.44 -7.71 -8.37
CA VAL A 141 -6.56 -6.75 -7.27
C VAL A 141 -7.23 -7.39 -6.07
N LYS A 142 -8.27 -8.22 -6.27
CA LYS A 142 -8.92 -8.96 -5.18
C LYS A 142 -7.91 -9.81 -4.40
N LYS A 143 -7.02 -10.53 -5.08
CA LYS A 143 -5.98 -11.34 -4.41
C LYS A 143 -5.11 -10.51 -3.47
N VAL A 144 -4.74 -9.29 -3.88
CA VAL A 144 -3.94 -8.37 -3.05
C VAL A 144 -4.72 -7.98 -1.78
N TYR A 145 -5.96 -7.53 -1.94
CA TYR A 145 -6.79 -7.14 -0.79
C TYR A 145 -7.10 -8.32 0.14
N SER A 146 -7.35 -9.52 -0.39
CA SER A 146 -7.60 -10.72 0.40
C SER A 146 -6.40 -11.07 1.27
N PHE A 147 -5.21 -11.03 0.69
CA PHE A 147 -3.97 -11.25 1.43
C PHE A 147 -3.83 -10.27 2.60
N PHE A 148 -3.94 -8.96 2.35
CA PHE A 148 -3.79 -7.97 3.42
C PHE A 148 -4.91 -8.00 4.47
N LYS A 149 -6.06 -8.60 4.14
CA LYS A 149 -7.13 -8.85 5.10
C LYS A 149 -6.79 -9.96 6.10
N GLU A 150 -5.97 -10.93 5.69
CA GLU A 150 -5.55 -12.06 6.52
C GLU A 150 -4.32 -11.72 7.38
N GLU A 151 -3.58 -10.67 7.02
CA GLU A 151 -2.30 -10.28 7.65
C GLU A 151 -2.42 -9.14 8.68
N ILE A 152 -3.63 -8.81 9.14
CA ILE A 152 -3.91 -7.72 10.11
C ILE A 152 -4.30 -8.24 11.50
#